data_AF-A0A815LSF0-F1
#
_entry.id   AF-A0A815LSF0-F1
#
_cell.length_a   1.000
_cell.length_b   1.000
_cell.length_c   1.000
_cell.angle_alpha   90.00
_cell.angle_beta   90.00
_cell.angle_gamma   90.00
#
_symmetry.space_group_name_H-M   'P 1'
#
loop_
_entity.id
_entity.type
_entity.pdbx_description
1 polymer ?
#
loop_
_entity_poly.entity_id
_entity_poly.type
_entity_poly.pdbx_seq_one_letter_code
_entity_poly.pdbx_strand_id
1 'polypeptide(L)'
;MWSETFPVCAGRRQSPINLEYFSIVNRKFPPFLFSQNFEEYLLFTLKNNGHTIVGELAPQTPSSIILELGGGGLPGIFQFTNFHLHWGGSPSEGSEHTINGLHGAGEAHFVFTNPITKQIAVLAFFIVISADQQQSAWRSYVDNAVTLIREGIQVPFITNLMQLMETENNFQDFWRYDGSLTTPPCTESVICE
;
A
#
# COMPACT_ATOMS: atom_id res chain seq x y z
N MET A 1 23.13 10.87 2.51
CA MET A 1 22.26 9.73 2.09
C MET A 1 21.47 9.24 3.31
N TRP A 2 20.28 8.63 3.20
CA TRP A 2 19.47 8.27 4.38
C TRP A 2 20.20 7.41 5.42
N SER A 3 21.05 6.49 4.97
CA SER A 3 21.87 5.62 5.83
C SER A 3 22.86 6.35 6.75
N GLU A 4 23.20 7.62 6.46
CA GLU A 4 24.05 8.44 7.34
C GLU A 4 23.32 8.82 8.63
N THR A 5 22.01 9.06 8.55
CA THR A 5 21.16 9.45 9.70
C THR A 5 20.41 8.25 10.27
N PHE A 6 20.02 7.31 9.42
CA PHE A 6 19.27 6.10 9.76
C PHE A 6 20.06 4.88 9.29
N PRO A 7 21.04 4.38 10.08
CA PRO A 7 21.93 3.29 9.66
C PRO A 7 21.19 2.01 9.26
N VAL A 8 19.98 1.78 9.80
CA VAL A 8 19.11 0.65 9.44
C VAL A 8 18.75 0.66 7.95
N CYS A 9 18.71 1.82 7.29
CA CYS A 9 18.50 1.92 5.84
C CYS A 9 19.61 1.28 4.99
N ALA A 10 20.73 0.84 5.59
CA ALA A 10 21.76 0.02 4.95
C ALA A 10 21.70 -1.46 5.38
N GLY A 11 20.55 -1.89 5.89
CA GLY A 11 20.30 -3.25 6.37
C GLY A 11 20.29 -4.30 5.26
N ARG A 12 19.98 -5.55 5.63
CA ARG A 12 20.05 -6.72 4.73
C ARG A 12 18.70 -7.19 4.20
N ARG A 13 17.61 -6.66 4.72
CA ARG A 13 16.22 -6.96 4.36
C ARG A 13 15.48 -5.66 4.06
N GLN A 14 16.15 -4.80 3.30
CA GLN A 14 15.61 -3.53 2.87
C GLN A 14 14.66 -3.73 1.68
N SER A 15 13.61 -2.92 1.68
CA SER A 15 12.66 -2.75 0.59
C SER A 15 12.86 -1.38 -0.06
N PRO A 16 12.50 -1.20 -1.34
CA PRO A 16 11.94 -2.20 -2.26
C PRO A 16 13.02 -3.15 -2.82
N ILE A 17 12.58 -4.18 -3.55
CA ILE A 17 13.44 -5.11 -4.28
C ILE A 17 13.01 -5.29 -5.74
N ASN A 18 13.89 -5.85 -6.56
CA ASN A 18 13.53 -6.38 -7.88
C ASN A 18 12.92 -7.79 -7.74
N LEU A 19 11.69 -7.96 -8.22
CA LEU A 19 10.95 -9.21 -8.25
C LEU A 19 11.25 -9.94 -9.57
N GLU A 20 12.02 -11.01 -9.48
CA GLU A 20 12.43 -11.80 -10.66
C GLU A 20 11.61 -13.09 -10.76
N TYR A 21 10.98 -13.33 -11.92
CA TYR A 21 10.14 -14.53 -12.12
C TYR A 21 10.92 -15.84 -11.91
N PHE A 22 12.21 -15.87 -12.25
CA PHE A 22 13.02 -17.09 -12.16
C PHE A 22 13.58 -17.35 -10.76
N SER A 23 13.47 -16.39 -9.85
CA SER A 23 14.00 -16.45 -8.49
C SER A 23 12.90 -16.76 -7.46
N ILE A 24 11.66 -17.00 -7.90
CA ILE A 24 10.51 -17.26 -7.02
C ILE A 24 10.50 -18.71 -6.50
N VAL A 25 10.01 -18.86 -5.27
CA VAL A 25 9.61 -20.16 -4.72
C VAL A 25 8.09 -20.23 -4.73
N ASN A 26 7.54 -21.10 -5.58
CA ASN A 26 6.09 -21.30 -5.65
C ASN A 26 5.56 -21.88 -4.33
N ARG A 27 4.67 -21.13 -3.67
CA ARG A 27 4.03 -21.54 -2.44
C ARG A 27 2.55 -21.21 -2.51
N LYS A 28 1.72 -22.11 -1.98
CA LYS A 28 0.29 -21.85 -1.81
C LYS A 28 0.05 -21.28 -0.42
N PHE A 29 -0.65 -20.16 -0.38
CA PHE A 29 -1.13 -19.54 0.86
C PHE A 29 -2.66 -19.62 0.92
N PRO A 30 -3.25 -19.57 2.13
CA PRO A 30 -4.68 -19.34 2.27
C PRO A 30 -5.08 -18.02 1.57
N PRO A 31 -6.32 -17.90 1.09
CA PRO A 31 -6.79 -16.64 0.51
C PRO A 31 -6.71 -15.51 1.53
N PHE A 32 -6.56 -14.28 1.06
CA PHE A 32 -6.73 -13.10 1.90
C PHE A 32 -8.17 -13.02 2.41
N LEU A 33 -8.31 -12.62 3.67
CA LEU A 33 -9.57 -12.48 4.38
C LEU A 33 -9.70 -11.04 4.83
N PHE A 34 -10.56 -10.28 4.16
CA PHE A 34 -10.91 -8.91 4.52
C PHE A 34 -12.20 -8.91 5.36
N SER A 35 -12.25 -8.09 6.41
CA SER A 35 -13.50 -7.86 7.14
C SER A 35 -14.55 -7.21 6.23
N GLN A 36 -15.84 -7.44 6.49
CA GLN A 36 -16.96 -6.89 5.68
C GLN A 36 -16.91 -5.36 5.50
N ASN A 37 -16.37 -4.64 6.49
CA ASN A 37 -16.22 -3.18 6.45
C ASN A 37 -15.38 -2.68 5.25
N PHE A 38 -14.56 -3.52 4.61
CA PHE A 38 -13.80 -3.17 3.42
C PHE A 38 -14.69 -2.86 2.21
N GLU A 39 -15.89 -3.45 2.16
CA GLU A 39 -16.86 -3.27 1.08
C GLU A 39 -17.78 -2.06 1.29
N GLU A 40 -17.67 -1.38 2.44
CA GLU A 40 -18.46 -0.21 2.76
C GLU A 40 -17.86 1.07 2.18
N TYR A 41 -18.69 2.06 1.86
CA TYR A 41 -18.23 3.41 1.53
C TYR A 41 -17.95 4.16 2.83
N LEU A 42 -16.68 4.21 3.22
CA LEU A 42 -16.22 4.83 4.46
C LEU A 42 -15.65 6.22 4.20
N LEU A 43 -15.68 7.06 5.24
CA LEU A 43 -15.04 8.38 5.20
C LEU A 43 -13.56 8.25 5.59
N PHE A 44 -12.71 8.70 4.68
CA PHE A 44 -11.28 8.86 4.86
C PHE A 44 -10.89 10.34 4.87
N THR A 45 -9.71 10.62 5.41
CA THR A 45 -9.01 11.89 5.20
C THR A 45 -7.85 11.63 4.27
N LEU A 46 -7.80 12.32 3.13
CA LEU A 46 -6.60 12.40 2.30
C LEU A 46 -5.79 13.61 2.73
N LYS A 47 -4.49 13.42 2.96
CA LYS A 47 -3.59 14.47 3.43
C LYS A 47 -2.25 14.42 2.71
N ASN A 48 -1.77 15.57 2.24
CA ASN A 48 -0.38 15.69 1.80
C ASN A 48 0.53 15.84 3.04
N ASN A 49 1.41 14.87 3.27
CA ASN A 49 2.33 14.86 4.41
C ASN A 49 3.74 15.39 4.08
N GLY A 50 3.91 16.05 2.92
CA GLY A 50 5.19 16.55 2.43
C GLY A 50 5.98 15.52 1.60
N HIS A 51 5.58 14.25 1.62
CA HIS A 51 6.23 13.15 0.89
C HIS A 51 5.29 12.43 -0.06
N THR A 52 4.05 12.22 0.35
CA THR A 52 2.99 11.57 -0.44
C THR A 52 1.62 12.09 0.01
N ILE A 53 0.56 11.65 -0.67
CA ILE A 53 -0.81 11.78 -0.20
C ILE A 53 -1.16 10.49 0.55
N VAL A 54 -1.45 10.64 1.83
CA VAL A 54 -1.82 9.53 2.72
C VAL A 54 -3.33 9.55 2.94
N GLY A 55 -3.97 8.39 2.79
CA GLY A 55 -5.36 8.16 3.13
C GLY A 55 -5.51 7.36 4.42
N GLU A 56 -6.21 7.93 5.39
CA GLU A 56 -6.49 7.33 6.70
C GLU A 56 -7.99 7.37 6.98
N LEU A 57 -8.51 6.39 7.74
CA LEU A 57 -9.89 6.47 8.21
C LEU A 57 -10.09 7.79 8.97
N ALA A 58 -11.11 8.54 8.60
CA ALA A 58 -11.34 9.85 9.19
C ALA A 58 -11.72 9.70 10.67
N PRO A 59 -11.32 10.62 11.57
CA PRO A 59 -11.69 10.58 12.98
C PRO A 59 -13.22 10.59 13.23
N GLN A 60 -14.00 11.04 12.25
CA GLN A 60 -15.46 11.05 12.29
C GLN A 60 -16.09 9.69 11.97
N THR A 61 -15.33 8.75 11.41
CA THR A 61 -15.80 7.38 11.15
C THR A 61 -16.04 6.68 12.48
N PRO A 62 -17.15 5.94 12.67
CA PRO A 62 -17.47 5.31 13.94
C PRO A 62 -16.34 4.40 14.41
N SER A 63 -15.97 4.47 15.69
CA SER A 63 -14.87 3.67 16.26
C SER A 63 -15.11 2.16 16.26
N SER A 64 -16.36 1.73 15.99
CA SER A 64 -16.71 0.32 15.77
C SER A 64 -16.30 -0.19 14.38
N ILE A 65 -15.99 0.70 13.44
CA ILE A 65 -15.49 0.33 12.12
C ILE A 65 -14.01 -0.01 12.25
N ILE A 66 -13.72 -1.29 12.10
CA ILE A 66 -12.36 -1.83 12.06
C ILE A 66 -12.18 -2.54 10.73
N LEU A 67 -11.10 -2.22 10.04
CA LEU A 67 -10.72 -2.82 8.77
C LEU A 67 -9.64 -3.87 9.06
N GLU A 68 -10.05 -5.14 9.12
CA GLU A 68 -9.15 -6.26 9.46
C GLU A 68 -8.76 -7.09 8.23
N LEU A 69 -7.49 -7.47 8.19
CA LEU A 69 -6.87 -8.33 7.19
C LEU A 69 -6.29 -9.57 7.87
N GLY A 70 -6.63 -10.74 7.36
CA GLY A 70 -6.00 -12.02 7.68
C GLY A 70 -5.80 -12.86 6.43
N GLY A 71 -5.41 -14.13 6.59
CA GLY A 71 -5.11 -14.98 5.45
C GLY A 71 -3.81 -14.57 4.75
N GLY A 72 -3.61 -14.93 3.47
CA GLY A 72 -2.39 -14.60 2.71
C GLY A 72 -1.09 -15.23 3.23
N GLY A 73 -1.17 -15.99 4.34
CA GLY A 73 -0.02 -16.46 5.11
C GLY A 73 0.42 -15.51 6.25
N LEU A 74 -0.32 -14.44 6.50
CA LEU A 74 -0.07 -13.53 7.61
C LEU A 74 -0.17 -14.29 8.96
N PRO A 75 0.73 -14.02 9.93
CA PRO A 75 0.79 -14.75 11.20
C PRO A 75 -0.30 -14.35 12.21
N GLY A 76 -1.37 -13.70 11.77
CA GLY A 76 -2.46 -13.21 12.62
C GLY A 76 -3.36 -12.22 11.88
N ILE A 77 -4.13 -11.47 12.65
CA ILE A 77 -4.99 -10.39 12.13
C ILE A 77 -4.23 -9.06 12.20
N PHE A 78 -4.28 -8.32 11.11
CA PHE A 78 -3.69 -7.01 10.95
C PHE A 78 -4.80 -5.99 10.71
N GLN A 79 -4.63 -4.76 11.21
CA GLN A 79 -5.60 -3.69 11.07
C GLN A 79 -5.07 -2.61 10.13
N PHE A 80 -5.91 -2.19 9.18
CA PHE A 80 -5.57 -1.12 8.25
C PHE A 80 -5.14 0.14 9.02
N THR A 81 -4.06 0.74 8.57
CA THR A 81 -3.46 1.94 9.15
C THR A 81 -3.62 3.12 8.20
N ASN A 82 -3.09 2.99 6.99
CA ASN A 82 -3.23 3.98 5.93
C ASN A 82 -3.00 3.35 4.55
N PHE A 83 -3.31 4.08 3.50
CA PHE A 83 -2.76 3.82 2.18
C PHE A 83 -2.06 5.07 1.64
N HIS A 84 -1.10 4.88 0.76
CA HIS A 84 -0.39 5.96 0.08
C HIS A 84 0.22 5.46 -1.22
N LEU A 85 0.64 6.39 -2.07
CA LEU A 85 1.21 6.07 -3.38
C LEU A 85 2.63 6.56 -3.49
N HIS A 86 3.42 5.83 -4.27
CA HIS A 86 4.68 6.25 -4.83
C HIS A 86 4.50 6.39 -6.33
N TRP A 87 5.03 7.46 -6.92
CA TRP A 87 4.91 7.70 -8.36
C TRP A 87 6.12 8.50 -8.88
N GLY A 88 6.32 8.41 -10.19
CA GLY A 88 7.45 9.01 -10.87
C GLY A 88 7.04 10.21 -11.72
N GLY A 89 8.04 10.81 -12.39
CA GLY A 89 7.80 11.84 -13.40
C GLY A 89 7.33 11.29 -14.75
N SER A 90 7.44 9.97 -14.95
CA SER A 90 7.07 9.29 -16.18
C SER A 90 6.34 7.97 -15.89
N PRO A 91 5.54 7.44 -16.85
CA PRO A 91 4.85 6.15 -16.71
C PRO A 91 5.75 4.92 -16.51
N SER A 92 7.07 5.07 -16.61
CA SER A 92 8.04 3.97 -16.53
C SER A 92 9.04 4.10 -15.39
N GLU A 93 8.79 4.98 -14.41
CA GLU A 93 9.76 5.32 -13.35
C GLU A 93 9.08 5.61 -11.99
N GLY A 94 7.94 5.00 -11.69
CA GLY A 94 7.17 5.39 -10.51
C GLY A 94 7.03 4.36 -9.40
N SER A 95 7.00 3.07 -9.73
CA SER A 95 6.92 2.04 -8.70
C SER A 95 8.22 1.94 -7.89
N GLU A 96 8.12 1.55 -6.63
CA GLU A 96 9.29 1.31 -5.80
C GLU A 96 9.88 -0.06 -6.13
N HIS A 97 9.04 -1.10 -6.14
CA HIS A 97 9.41 -2.41 -6.64
C HIS A 97 9.56 -2.40 -8.16
N THR A 98 10.33 -3.35 -8.66
CA THR A 98 10.44 -3.63 -10.10
C THR A 98 10.12 -5.09 -10.37
N ILE A 99 9.66 -5.39 -11.57
CA ILE A 99 9.50 -6.77 -12.05
C ILE A 99 10.50 -7.00 -13.18
N ASN A 100 11.48 -7.88 -12.96
CA ASN A 100 12.64 -8.08 -13.84
C ASN A 100 13.33 -6.75 -14.26
N GLY A 101 13.47 -5.82 -13.31
CA GLY A 101 14.11 -4.53 -13.51
C GLY A 101 13.24 -3.46 -14.18
N LEU A 102 11.96 -3.74 -14.46
CA LEU A 102 11.03 -2.78 -15.04
C LEU A 102 10.13 -2.17 -13.96
N HIS A 103 9.98 -0.86 -13.99
CA HIS A 103 9.06 -0.12 -13.14
C HIS A 103 7.66 -0.03 -13.76
N GLY A 104 6.64 0.08 -12.90
CA GLY A 104 5.33 0.62 -13.25
C GLY A 104 5.28 2.14 -13.18
N ALA A 105 4.12 2.71 -13.51
CA ALA A 105 3.90 4.16 -13.45
C ALA A 105 3.81 4.70 -12.01
N GLY A 106 3.52 3.81 -11.07
CA GLY A 106 3.46 4.09 -9.64
C GLY A 106 3.22 2.79 -8.87
N GLU A 107 3.15 2.90 -7.56
CA GLU A 107 2.86 1.79 -6.66
C GLU A 107 2.01 2.30 -5.48
N ALA A 108 0.88 1.65 -5.24
CA ALA A 108 0.03 1.93 -4.09
C ALA A 108 0.36 0.96 -2.95
N HIS A 109 0.61 1.48 -1.77
CA HIS A 109 0.83 0.72 -0.54
C HIS A 109 -0.40 0.83 0.35
N PHE A 110 -0.92 -0.31 0.79
CA PHE A 110 -1.93 -0.41 1.84
C PHE A 110 -1.25 -1.00 3.06
N VAL A 111 -1.13 -0.19 4.12
CA VAL A 111 -0.36 -0.50 5.31
C VAL A 111 -1.29 -1.03 6.40
N PHE A 112 -0.92 -2.17 6.98
CA PHE A 112 -1.65 -2.82 8.05
C PHE A 112 -0.71 -3.11 9.22
N THR A 113 -1.23 -3.00 10.44
CA THR A 113 -0.46 -3.23 11.66
C THR A 113 -1.14 -4.28 12.51
N ASN A 114 -0.40 -5.29 12.96
CA ASN A 114 -0.89 -6.22 13.96
C ASN A 114 -1.04 -5.48 15.31
N PRO A 115 -2.24 -5.40 15.89
CA PRO A 115 -2.47 -4.58 17.08
C PRO A 115 -1.70 -5.08 18.32
N ILE A 116 -1.35 -6.38 18.36
CA ILE A 116 -0.65 -7.03 19.47
C ILE A 116 0.87 -6.96 19.27
N THR A 117 1.37 -7.49 18.15
CA THR A 117 2.83 -7.64 17.92
C THR A 117 3.47 -6.38 17.35
N LYS A 118 2.67 -5.43 16.85
CA LYS A 118 3.10 -4.23 16.11
C LYS A 118 3.85 -4.53 14.82
N GLN A 119 3.82 -5.79 14.36
CA GLN A 119 4.33 -6.16 13.04
C GLN A 119 3.51 -5.46 11.96
N ILE A 120 4.18 -5.08 10.86
CA ILE A 120 3.55 -4.40 9.74
C ILE A 120 3.41 -5.40 8.59
N ALA A 121 2.28 -5.35 7.90
CA ALA A 121 2.08 -5.96 6.60
C ALA A 121 1.73 -4.86 5.60
N VAL A 122 2.30 -4.92 4.40
CA VAL A 122 2.00 -3.98 3.32
C VAL A 122 1.55 -4.79 2.11
N LEU A 123 0.33 -4.50 1.63
CA LEU A 123 -0.12 -4.94 0.33
C LEU A 123 0.26 -3.88 -0.70
N ALA A 124 1.09 -4.23 -1.68
CA ALA A 124 1.61 -3.32 -2.69
C ALA A 124 1.04 -3.64 -4.09
N PHE A 125 0.51 -2.62 -4.76
CA PHE A 125 -0.13 -2.75 -6.08
C PHE A 125 0.58 -1.86 -7.10
N PHE A 126 1.05 -2.47 -8.19
CA PHE A 126 1.58 -1.70 -9.32
C PHE A 126 0.47 -0.91 -9.99
N ILE A 127 0.71 0.37 -10.25
CA ILE A 127 -0.17 1.23 -11.02
C ILE A 127 0.26 1.19 -12.49
N VAL A 128 -0.67 0.81 -13.35
CA VAL A 128 -0.50 0.78 -14.80
C VAL A 128 -1.45 1.80 -15.42
N ILE A 129 -0.92 2.67 -16.28
CA ILE A 129 -1.73 3.64 -17.02
C ILE A 129 -2.37 2.93 -18.21
N SER A 130 -3.69 2.84 -18.20
CA SER A 130 -4.47 2.32 -19.32
C SER A 130 -5.47 3.38 -19.82
N ALA A 131 -5.94 3.22 -21.05
CA ALA A 131 -7.01 4.05 -21.59
C ALA A 131 -8.40 3.66 -21.03
N ASP A 132 -8.46 2.56 -20.26
CA ASP A 132 -9.72 2.05 -19.72
C ASP A 132 -10.21 2.94 -18.59
N GLN A 133 -11.52 3.20 -18.62
CA GLN A 133 -12.20 4.08 -17.68
C GLN A 133 -13.03 3.38 -16.62
N GLN A 134 -12.72 2.14 -16.27
CA GLN A 134 -13.56 1.41 -15.32
C GLN A 134 -13.22 1.63 -13.84
N GLN A 135 -12.01 2.08 -13.48
CA GLN A 135 -11.63 2.27 -12.06
C GLN A 135 -12.07 3.65 -11.53
N SER A 136 -13.34 3.77 -11.15
CA SER A 136 -13.93 5.01 -10.62
C SER A 136 -13.31 5.47 -9.30
N ALA A 137 -12.92 4.55 -8.41
CA ALA A 137 -12.32 4.87 -7.12
C ALA A 137 -10.98 5.61 -7.26
N TRP A 138 -10.10 5.14 -8.15
CA TRP A 138 -8.81 5.80 -8.43
C TRP A 138 -8.98 7.16 -9.11
N ARG A 139 -10.00 7.34 -9.96
CA ARG A 139 -10.33 8.69 -10.48
C ARG A 139 -10.72 9.65 -9.39
N SER A 140 -11.64 9.23 -8.51
CA SER A 140 -12.07 10.05 -7.38
C SER A 140 -10.89 10.41 -6.47
N TYR A 141 -9.97 9.47 -6.25
CA TYR A 141 -8.72 9.74 -5.54
C TYR A 141 -7.90 10.84 -6.25
N VAL A 142 -7.67 10.70 -7.56
CA VAL A 142 -6.90 11.69 -8.35
C VAL A 142 -7.55 13.08 -8.33
N ASP A 143 -8.87 13.16 -8.50
CA ASP A 143 -9.63 14.42 -8.48
C ASP A 143 -9.49 15.16 -7.14
N ASN A 144 -9.38 14.42 -6.03
CA ASN A 144 -9.08 15.00 -4.73
C ASN A 144 -7.58 15.32 -4.58
N ALA A 145 -6.70 14.44 -5.03
CA ALA A 145 -5.26 14.56 -4.93
C ALA A 145 -4.72 15.84 -5.58
N VAL A 146 -5.27 16.26 -6.72
CA VAL A 146 -4.86 17.51 -7.40
C VAL A 146 -5.11 18.77 -6.58
N THR A 147 -5.94 18.71 -5.53
CA THR A 147 -6.18 19.83 -4.61
C THR A 147 -5.16 19.87 -3.47
N LEU A 148 -4.47 18.77 -3.20
CA LEU A 148 -3.55 18.57 -2.07
C LEU A 148 -2.11 19.01 -2.42
N ILE A 149 -1.96 20.20 -2.99
CA ILE A 149 -0.69 20.66 -3.59
C ILE A 149 0.36 21.01 -2.52
N ARG A 150 -0.06 21.41 -1.32
CA ARG A 150 0.83 21.81 -0.24
C ARG A 150 0.74 20.85 0.94
N GLU A 151 1.87 20.63 1.59
CA GLU A 151 1.96 19.89 2.84
C GLU A 151 0.96 20.44 3.88
N GLY A 152 0.31 19.52 4.60
CA GLY A 152 -0.65 19.82 5.65
C GLY A 152 -2.08 20.06 5.15
N ILE A 153 -2.31 20.26 3.84
CA ILE A 153 -3.67 20.29 3.29
C ILE A 153 -4.29 18.89 3.40
N GLN A 154 -5.55 18.86 3.80
CA GLN A 154 -6.35 17.64 3.87
C GLN A 154 -7.76 17.85 3.32
N VAL A 155 -8.34 16.81 2.76
CA VAL A 155 -9.71 16.80 2.24
C VAL A 155 -10.44 15.52 2.67
N PRO A 156 -11.77 15.58 2.87
CA PRO A 156 -12.57 14.37 3.07
C PRO A 156 -12.61 13.56 1.78
N PHE A 157 -12.57 12.24 1.90
CA PHE A 157 -12.63 11.31 0.78
C PHE A 157 -13.50 10.12 1.14
N ILE A 158 -14.63 9.96 0.44
CA ILE A 158 -15.53 8.83 0.66
C ILE A 158 -15.23 7.80 -0.41
N THR A 159 -14.84 6.59 0.00
CA THR A 159 -14.53 5.50 -0.91
C THR A 159 -14.80 4.14 -0.27
N ASN A 160 -14.93 3.13 -1.13
CA ASN A 160 -14.82 1.73 -0.75
C ASN A 160 -13.35 1.31 -0.94
N LEU A 161 -12.75 0.74 0.12
CA LEU A 161 -11.32 0.44 0.10
C LEU A 161 -10.99 -0.80 -0.76
N MET A 162 -11.92 -1.77 -0.88
CA MET A 162 -11.74 -2.88 -1.84
C MET A 162 -11.62 -2.38 -3.26
N GLN A 163 -12.41 -1.39 -3.67
CA GLN A 163 -12.37 -0.85 -5.04
C GLN A 163 -11.02 -0.22 -5.40
N LEU A 164 -10.25 0.24 -4.41
CA LEU A 164 -8.89 0.72 -4.62
C LEU A 164 -7.85 -0.41 -4.70
N MET A 165 -8.18 -1.59 -4.18
CA MET A 165 -7.33 -2.79 -4.18
C MET A 165 -7.77 -3.83 -5.22
N GLU A 166 -8.78 -3.55 -6.03
CA GLU A 166 -9.29 -4.51 -7.02
C GLU A 166 -8.20 -4.97 -7.99
N THR A 167 -8.07 -6.29 -8.13
CA THR A 167 -7.12 -6.97 -9.03
C THR A 167 -7.88 -7.93 -9.92
N GLU A 168 -7.40 -8.14 -11.16
CA GLU A 168 -8.06 -9.01 -12.14
C GLU A 168 -8.22 -10.47 -11.65
N ASN A 169 -7.32 -10.95 -10.78
CA ASN A 169 -7.32 -12.30 -10.23
C ASN A 169 -7.83 -12.39 -8.79
N ASN A 170 -8.37 -11.31 -8.22
CA ASN A 170 -8.88 -11.24 -6.84
C ASN A 170 -7.83 -11.75 -5.82
N PHE A 171 -6.62 -11.20 -5.87
CA PHE A 171 -5.51 -11.48 -4.94
C PHE A 171 -5.01 -12.93 -4.91
N GLN A 172 -5.30 -13.73 -5.94
CA GLN A 172 -4.89 -15.14 -5.98
C GLN A 172 -3.39 -15.34 -6.23
N ASP A 173 -2.77 -14.43 -6.99
CA ASP A 173 -1.33 -14.44 -7.25
C ASP A 173 -0.69 -13.17 -6.70
N PHE A 174 0.35 -13.34 -5.91
CA PHE A 174 1.13 -12.27 -5.29
C PHE A 174 2.56 -12.74 -4.99
N TRP A 175 3.49 -11.80 -4.86
CA TRP A 175 4.83 -12.08 -4.33
C TRP A 175 4.82 -11.87 -2.82
N ARG A 176 5.69 -12.57 -2.10
CA ARG A 176 5.83 -12.34 -0.66
C ARG A 176 7.27 -12.41 -0.21
N TYR A 177 7.67 -11.49 0.64
CA TYR A 177 8.96 -11.53 1.32
C TYR A 177 8.95 -10.74 2.64
N ASP A 178 9.92 -11.02 3.51
CA ASP A 178 10.19 -10.21 4.70
C ASP A 178 11.12 -9.05 4.32
N GLY A 179 10.63 -7.81 4.48
CA GLY A 179 11.29 -6.59 4.06
C GLY A 179 11.29 -5.49 5.12
N SER A 180 11.33 -4.24 4.66
CA SER A 180 11.37 -3.04 5.49
C SER A 180 10.36 -1.98 5.08
N LEU A 181 10.26 -0.91 5.88
CA LEU A 181 9.72 0.34 5.37
C LEU A 181 10.63 0.87 4.25
N THR A 182 10.03 1.42 3.18
CA THR A 182 10.76 2.04 2.05
C THR A 182 11.16 3.49 2.32
N THR A 183 10.75 4.03 3.47
CA THR A 183 11.12 5.37 3.95
C THR A 183 11.76 5.28 5.34
N PRO A 184 12.57 6.28 5.74
CA PRO A 184 13.16 6.31 7.07
C PRO A 184 12.11 6.15 8.19
N PRO A 185 12.38 5.31 9.21
CA PRO A 185 13.70 4.78 9.59
C PRO A 185 14.09 3.44 8.92
N CYS A 186 13.38 2.99 7.89
CA CYS A 186 13.67 1.77 7.13
C CYS A 186 13.70 0.47 7.95
N THR A 187 12.85 0.39 8.98
CA THR A 187 12.79 -0.75 9.91
C THR A 187 12.48 -2.06 9.19
N GLU A 188 13.31 -3.09 9.42
CA GLU A 188 13.20 -4.45 8.85
C GLU A 188 12.19 -5.32 9.62
N SER A 189 10.92 -4.96 9.55
CA SER A 189 9.84 -5.68 10.26
C SER A 189 8.53 -5.69 9.47
N VAL A 190 8.62 -5.67 8.14
CA VAL A 190 7.48 -5.60 7.23
C VAL A 190 7.33 -6.92 6.49
N ILE A 191 6.11 -7.48 6.49
CA ILE A 191 5.73 -8.53 5.54
C ILE A 191 5.22 -7.81 4.30
N CYS A 192 5.96 -7.91 3.19
CA CYS A 192 5.59 -7.30 1.91
C CYS A 192 4.87 -8.36 1.06
N GLU A 193 3.66 -8.01 0.61
CA GLU A 193 2.79 -8.86 -0.23
C GLU A 193 2.24 -8.08 -1.43
#